data_AF-A0A412VXW9-F1
#
_entry.id   AF-A0A412VXW9-F1
#
_cell.length_a   1.000
_cell.length_b   1.000
_cell.length_c   1.000
_cell.angle_alpha   90.00
_cell.angle_beta   90.00
_cell.angle_gamma   90.00
#
_symmetry.space_group_name_H-M   'P 1'
#
loop_
_entity.id
_entity.type
_entity.pdbx_description
1 polymer ?
#
loop_
_entity_poly.entity_id
_entity_poly.type
_entity_poly.pdbx_seq_one_letter_code
_entity_poly.pdbx_strand_id
1 'polypeptide(L)'
;MYAKNDKRRLYQLMDMYVDGVITASVFCDEFYYAYDLEIADKDLTETERYMFTELDKISSRFSEFESDHQLDPKAFSTEYELRQKILEVRNILKNENMI
;
A
#
# COMPACT_ATOMS: atom_id res chain seq x y z
N MET A 1 11.61 -2.55 -11.19
CA MET A 1 10.37 -2.87 -10.46
C MET A 1 9.78 -4.17 -11.05
N TYR A 2 9.26 -5.11 -10.24
CA TYR A 2 8.63 -6.35 -10.73
C TYR A 2 7.40 -6.07 -11.62
N ALA A 3 6.93 -7.05 -12.41
CA ALA A 3 5.72 -6.90 -13.22
C ALA A 3 4.48 -6.63 -12.35
N LYS A 4 3.44 -5.98 -12.92
CA LYS A 4 2.25 -5.58 -12.13
C LYS A 4 1.45 -6.76 -11.58
N ASN A 5 1.42 -7.87 -12.30
CA ASN A 5 0.78 -9.12 -11.89
C ASN A 5 1.68 -10.02 -11.01
N ASP A 6 2.84 -9.54 -10.59
CA ASP A 6 3.74 -10.26 -9.68
C ASP A 6 3.63 -9.68 -8.28
N LYS A 7 3.17 -10.49 -7.32
CA LYS A 7 2.97 -10.03 -5.93
C LYS A 7 4.22 -9.44 -5.28
N ARG A 8 5.42 -9.83 -5.72
CA ARG A 8 6.69 -9.24 -5.24
C ARG A 8 6.78 -7.74 -5.51
N ARG A 9 6.00 -7.22 -6.47
CA ARG A 9 5.87 -5.78 -6.72
C ARG A 9 5.27 -5.05 -5.51
N LEU A 10 4.26 -5.61 -4.84
CA LEU A 10 3.64 -4.96 -3.67
C LEU A 10 4.67 -4.78 -2.54
N TYR A 11 5.48 -5.81 -2.29
CA TYR A 11 6.60 -5.73 -1.33
C TYR A 11 7.64 -4.69 -1.74
N GLN A 12 8.03 -4.69 -3.01
CA GLN A 12 8.99 -3.72 -3.54
C GLN A 12 8.49 -2.28 -3.45
N LEU A 13 7.20 -2.03 -3.71
CA LEU A 13 6.59 -0.70 -3.59
C LEU A 13 6.64 -0.20 -2.14
N MET A 14 6.31 -1.07 -1.17
CA MET A 14 6.41 -0.72 0.25
C MET A 14 7.84 -0.39 0.66
N ASP A 15 8.83 -1.18 0.24
CA ASP A 15 10.24 -0.89 0.53
C ASP A 15 10.69 0.42 -0.14
N MET A 16 10.38 0.63 -1.42
CA MET A 16 10.72 1.86 -2.15
C MET A 16 10.11 3.11 -1.51
N TYR A 17 8.86 3.04 -1.03
CA TYR A 17 8.23 4.16 -0.34
C TYR A 17 8.88 4.43 1.02
N VAL A 18 9.10 3.39 1.82
CA VAL A 18 9.75 3.51 3.15
C VAL A 18 11.16 4.08 3.04
N ASP A 19 11.89 3.69 2.00
CA ASP A 19 13.26 4.15 1.73
C ASP A 19 13.31 5.54 1.05
N GLY A 20 12.15 6.16 0.77
CA GLY A 20 12.04 7.50 0.17
C GLY A 20 12.40 7.54 -1.33
N VAL A 21 12.38 6.39 -2.01
CA VAL A 21 12.66 6.29 -3.46
C VAL A 21 11.46 6.74 -4.30
N ILE A 22 10.24 6.56 -3.78
CA ILE A 22 8.99 7.00 -4.42
C ILE A 22 8.15 7.82 -3.43
N THR A 23 7.33 8.72 -3.98
CA THR A 23 6.38 9.52 -3.18
C THR A 23 5.15 8.71 -2.81
N ALA A 24 4.35 9.24 -1.88
CA ALA A 24 3.06 8.67 -1.50
C ALA A 24 2.11 8.52 -2.69
N SER A 25 1.99 9.53 -3.56
CA SER A 25 1.14 9.48 -4.75
C SER A 25 1.58 8.38 -5.73
N VAL A 26 2.89 8.26 -5.98
CA VAL A 26 3.44 7.17 -6.83
C VAL A 26 3.19 5.81 -6.20
N PHE A 27 3.32 5.69 -4.88
CA PHE A 27 2.99 4.44 -4.18
C PHE A 27 1.51 4.07 -4.38
N CYS A 28 0.58 4.99 -4.11
CA CYS A 28 -0.85 4.72 -4.21
C CYS A 28 -1.28 4.30 -5.62
N ASP A 29 -0.82 5.01 -6.65
CA ASP A 29 -1.13 4.69 -8.04
C ASP A 29 -0.59 3.31 -8.45
N GLU A 30 0.68 3.03 -8.15
CA GLU A 30 1.31 1.77 -8.54
C GLU A 30 0.84 0.58 -7.70
N PHE A 31 0.43 0.81 -6.45
CA PHE A 31 -0.22 -0.18 -5.62
C PHE A 31 -1.59 -0.54 -6.18
N TYR A 32 -2.42 0.46 -6.51
CA TYR A 32 -3.72 0.25 -7.17
C TYR A 32 -3.58 -0.55 -8.47
N TYR A 33 -2.67 -0.15 -9.35
CA TYR A 33 -2.46 -0.87 -10.62
C TYR A 33 -1.97 -2.30 -10.45
N ALA A 34 -1.31 -2.64 -9.35
CA ALA A 34 -0.88 -3.99 -9.08
C ALA A 34 -1.97 -4.79 -8.36
N TYR A 35 -2.39 -4.34 -7.18
CA TYR A 35 -3.27 -5.06 -6.28
C TYR A 35 -4.70 -5.17 -6.82
N ASP A 36 -5.29 -4.06 -7.25
CA ASP A 36 -6.71 -4.05 -7.65
C ASP A 36 -6.94 -4.55 -9.08
N LEU A 37 -5.96 -4.38 -9.97
CA LEU A 37 -6.14 -4.63 -11.40
C LEU A 37 -5.46 -5.89 -11.93
N GLU A 38 -4.30 -6.28 -11.40
CA GLU A 38 -3.39 -7.21 -12.09
C GLU A 38 -3.07 -8.47 -11.29
N ILE A 39 -3.01 -8.40 -9.96
CA ILE A 39 -2.74 -9.55 -9.09
C ILE A 39 -4.03 -10.32 -8.86
N ALA A 40 -4.06 -11.60 -9.24
CA ALA A 40 -5.21 -12.43 -8.99
C ALA A 40 -5.25 -12.89 -7.53
N ASP A 41 -6.45 -12.93 -6.94
CA ASP A 41 -6.65 -13.37 -5.56
C ASP A 41 -5.98 -14.71 -5.22
N LYS A 42 -6.03 -15.67 -6.15
CA LYS A 42 -5.42 -17.00 -5.98
C LYS A 42 -3.89 -16.97 -5.77
N ASP A 43 -3.22 -15.87 -6.10
CA ASP A 43 -1.77 -15.72 -6.00
C ASP A 43 -1.33 -15.16 -4.62
N LEU A 44 -2.29 -14.78 -3.78
CA LEU A 44 -2.07 -14.25 -2.42
C LEU A 44 -2.44 -15.28 -1.35
N THR A 45 -1.69 -15.32 -0.25
CA THR A 45 -2.12 -15.98 0.99
C THR A 45 -3.30 -15.25 1.62
N GLU A 46 -3.95 -15.88 2.60
CA GLU A 46 -5.02 -15.24 3.37
C GLU A 46 -4.53 -13.99 4.10
N THR A 47 -3.36 -14.05 4.75
CA THR A 47 -2.76 -12.89 5.43
C THR A 47 -2.37 -11.81 4.44
N GLU A 48 -1.74 -12.15 3.31
CA GLU A 48 -1.41 -11.17 2.26
C GLU A 48 -2.67 -10.42 1.80
N ARG A 49 -3.74 -11.16 1.49
CA ARG A 49 -5.00 -10.57 1.05
C ARG A 49 -5.61 -9.65 2.11
N TYR A 50 -5.66 -10.11 3.36
CA TYR A 50 -6.18 -9.30 4.46
C TYR A 50 -5.39 -8.01 4.63
N MET A 51 -4.05 -8.11 4.73
CA MET A 51 -3.20 -6.96 4.96
C MET A 51 -3.17 -5.98 3.78
N PHE A 52 -3.18 -6.48 2.54
CA PHE A 52 -3.26 -5.62 1.35
C PHE A 52 -4.64 -4.96 1.21
N THR A 53 -5.72 -5.62 1.63
CA THR A 53 -7.04 -4.98 1.71
C THR A 53 -7.07 -3.86 2.76
N GLU A 54 -6.46 -4.06 3.93
CA GLU A 54 -6.37 -3.01 4.94
C GLU A 54 -5.50 -1.82 4.49
N LEU A 55 -4.46 -2.10 3.71
CA LEU A 55 -3.63 -1.07 3.09
C LEU A 55 -4.39 -0.29 2.02
N ASP A 56 -5.15 -0.99 1.18
CA ASP A 56 -5.95 -0.39 0.11
C ASP A 56 -6.97 0.63 0.64
N LYS A 57 -7.63 0.33 1.76
CA LYS A 57 -8.55 1.27 2.43
C LYS A 57 -7.91 2.62 2.77
N ILE A 58 -6.59 2.64 2.98
CA ILE A 58 -5.83 3.85 3.25
C ILE A 58 -5.30 4.46 1.95
N SER A 59 -4.66 3.68 1.07
CA SER A 59 -4.06 4.21 -0.16
C SER A 59 -5.09 4.75 -1.16
N SER A 60 -6.25 4.12 -1.27
CA SER A 60 -7.36 4.57 -2.15
C SER A 60 -7.97 5.91 -1.74
N ARG A 61 -7.71 6.36 -0.50
CA ARG A 61 -8.20 7.62 0.08
C ARG A 61 -7.10 8.66 0.29
N PHE A 62 -5.87 8.35 -0.12
CA PHE A 62 -4.75 9.26 0.08
C PHE A 62 -4.97 10.57 -0.69
N SER A 63 -4.72 11.69 -0.02
CA SER A 63 -4.56 12.98 -0.68
C SER A 63 -3.32 13.69 -0.17
N GLU A 64 -2.53 14.23 -1.10
CA GLU A 64 -1.38 15.08 -0.80
C GLU A 64 -1.78 16.54 -0.51
N PHE A 65 -3.04 16.91 -0.75
CA PHE A 65 -3.50 18.30 -0.62
C PHE A 65 -4.09 18.56 0.76
N GLU A 66 -3.48 19.47 1.50
CA GLU A 66 -3.99 19.95 2.81
C GLU A 66 -5.43 20.46 2.72
N SER A 67 -5.85 21.03 1.58
CA SER A 67 -7.22 21.50 1.36
C SER A 67 -8.26 20.37 1.44
N ASP A 68 -7.91 19.16 1.02
CA ASP A 68 -8.81 18.02 1.06
C ASP A 68 -9.02 17.56 2.50
N HIS A 69 -7.94 17.54 3.28
CA HIS A 69 -7.98 17.24 4.72
C HIS A 69 -8.76 18.28 5.52
N GLN A 70 -8.71 19.55 5.13
CA GLN A 70 -9.51 20.61 5.75
C GLN A 70 -11.00 20.51 5.38
N LEU A 71 -11.31 20.05 4.16
CA LEU A 71 -12.68 19.89 3.69
C LEU A 71 -13.39 18.76 4.43
N ASP A 72 -12.75 17.59 4.54
CA ASP A 72 -13.26 16.46 5.31
C ASP A 72 -12.10 15.61 5.89
N PRO A 73 -11.72 15.83 7.16
CA PRO A 73 -10.64 15.09 7.81
C PRO A 73 -10.88 13.58 7.94
N LYS A 74 -12.09 13.08 7.66
CA LYS A 74 -12.43 11.66 7.71
C LYS A 74 -12.50 11.01 6.33
N ALA A 75 -12.54 11.80 5.26
CA ALA A 75 -12.65 11.28 3.91
C ALA A 75 -11.31 10.82 3.35
N PHE A 76 -10.24 11.54 3.70
CA PHE A 76 -8.90 11.38 3.14
C PHE A 76 -7.91 10.87 4.18
N SER A 77 -6.94 10.07 3.72
CA SER A 77 -5.82 9.64 4.52
C SER A 77 -4.59 10.52 4.26
N THR A 78 -3.88 10.82 5.33
CA THR A 78 -2.64 11.60 5.31
C THR A 78 -1.44 10.74 4.93
N GLU A 79 -0.34 11.37 4.53
CA GLU A 79 0.92 10.67 4.28
C GLU A 79 1.44 9.96 5.54
N TYR A 80 1.20 10.54 6.72
CA TYR A 80 1.56 9.91 7.98
C TYR A 80 0.80 8.59 8.19
N GLU A 81 -0.52 8.59 8.01
CA GLU A 81 -1.35 7.39 8.16
C GLU A 81 -1.00 6.32 7.13
N LEU A 82 -0.78 6.71 5.88
CA LEU A 82 -0.29 5.83 4.83
C LEU A 82 1.04 5.16 5.23
N ARG A 83 2.00 5.95 5.72
CA ARG A 83 3.30 5.42 6.16
C ARG A 83 3.20 4.47 7.34
N GLN A 84 2.37 4.78 8.34
CA GLN A 84 2.16 3.88 9.47
C GLN A 84 1.55 2.55 9.00
N LYS A 85 0.54 2.60 8.12
CA LYS A 85 -0.10 1.37 7.59
C LYS A 85 0.87 0.54 6.75
N ILE A 86 1.69 1.16 5.91
CA ILE A 86 2.72 0.46 5.12
C ILE A 86 3.73 -0.23 6.05
N LEU A 87 4.20 0.44 7.10
CA LEU A 87 5.14 -0.15 8.06
C LEU A 87 4.52 -1.33 8.83
N GLU A 88 3.25 -1.20 9.25
CA GLU A 88 2.49 -2.28 9.90
C GLU A 88 2.40 -3.51 8.99
N VAL A 89 1.90 -3.34 7.77
CA VAL A 89 1.75 -4.40 6.76
C VAL A 89 3.08 -5.07 6.46
N ARG A 90 4.11 -4.27 6.19
CA ARG A 90 5.47 -4.76 5.90
C ARG A 90 6.02 -5.61 7.04
N ASN A 91 5.84 -5.20 8.28
CA ASN A 91 6.36 -5.93 9.44
C ASN A 91 5.61 -7.24 9.67
N ILE A 92 4.28 -7.25 9.53
CA ILE A 92 3.46 -8.46 9.66
C ILE A 92 3.87 -9.49 8.60
N LEU A 93 3.94 -9.08 7.33
CA LEU A 93 4.27 -9.99 6.23
C LEU A 93 5.73 -10.46 6.26
N LYS A 94 6.67 -9.64 6.77
CA LYS A 94 8.07 -10.09 6.97
C LYS A 94 8.17 -11.16 8.05
N ASN A 95 7.44 -11.00 9.15
CA ASN A 95 7.47 -11.96 10.25
C ASN A 95 6.85 -13.31 9.88
N GLU A 96 5.83 -13.35 9.01
CA GLU A 96 5.29 -14.62 8.50
C GLU A 96 6.25 -15.37 7.58
N ASN A 97 7.02 -14.66 6.74
CA ASN A 97 7.99 -15.27 5.84
C ASN A 97 9.27 -15.77 6.55
N MET A 98 9.39 -15.56 7.86
CA MET A 98 10.51 -16.03 8.70
C MET A 98 10.22 -17.34 9.44
N ILE A 99 9.06 -17.98 9.21
CA ILE A 99 8.63 -19.23 9.85
C ILE A 99 8.61 -20.38 8.84
#